data_AF-A0A972UY65-F1
#
_entry.id   AF-A0A972UY65-F1
#
_cell.length_a   1.000
_cell.length_b   1.000
_cell.length_c   1.000
_cell.angle_alpha   90.00
_cell.angle_beta   90.00
_cell.angle_gamma   90.00
#
_symmetry.space_group_name_H-M   'P 1'
#
loop_
_entity.id
_entity.type
_entity.pdbx_description
1 polymer ?
#
loop_
_entity_poly.entity_id
_entity_poly.type
_entity_poly.pdbx_seq_one_letter_code
_entity_poly.pdbx_strand_id
1 'polypeptide(L)'
;MKLGEMILFAITNLWQAKLRAVLTTLGVVIGIGALVSMVSFGTGMQKNITDAIEENDLFTSLTVTSVNINLDNITEGNLTEIATKKLQSSVPLNDSALNIIRNIDDVTLAFPEIVFPAKTNTLEKTTNANVRGIPVEMKYFPPFNDLLAGSFFENDSANSVII
;
A
#
# COMPACT_ATOMS: atom_id res chain seq x y z
N MET A 1 55.76 -27.03 -11.85
CA MET A 1 55.10 -26.81 -10.55
C MET A 1 53.61 -26.92 -10.79
N LYS A 2 52.93 -27.89 -10.17
CA LYS A 2 51.50 -28.12 -10.41
C LYS A 2 50.69 -27.13 -9.59
N LEU A 3 49.64 -26.54 -10.16
CA LEU A 3 48.78 -25.56 -9.48
C LEU A 3 48.23 -26.09 -8.13
N GLY A 4 47.96 -27.39 -8.05
CA GLY A 4 47.52 -28.05 -6.81
C GLY A 4 48.57 -28.00 -5.69
N GLU A 5 49.86 -28.06 -6.01
CA GLU A 5 50.93 -27.95 -5.01
C GLU A 5 51.04 -26.53 -4.47
N MET A 6 50.83 -25.51 -5.31
CA MET A 6 50.82 -24.11 -4.88
C MET A 6 49.64 -23.81 -3.93
N ILE A 7 48.46 -24.34 -4.21
CA ILE A 7 47.28 -24.20 -3.34
C ILE A 7 47.52 -24.89 -1.99
N LEU A 8 48.09 -26.11 -2.00
CA LEU A 8 48.42 -26.83 -0.78
C LEU A 8 49.43 -26.04 0.07
N PHE A 9 50.46 -25.46 -0.56
CA PHE A 9 51.45 -24.63 0.14
C PHE A 9 50.82 -23.38 0.75
N ALA A 10 49.90 -22.72 0.03
CA ALA A 10 49.20 -21.54 0.52
C ALA A 10 48.29 -21.84 1.73
N ILE A 11 47.54 -22.95 1.69
CA ILE A 11 46.67 -23.38 2.82
C ILE A 11 47.52 -23.66 4.06
N THR A 12 48.65 -24.35 3.88
CA THR A 12 49.56 -24.68 4.98
C THR A 12 50.14 -23.41 5.63
N ASN A 13 50.44 -22.39 4.83
CA ASN A 13 50.90 -21.08 5.31
C ASN A 13 49.79 -20.32 6.08
N LEU A 14 48.55 -20.35 5.59
CA LEU A 14 47.40 -19.77 6.30
C LEU A 14 47.15 -20.46 7.65
N TRP A 15 47.39 -21.77 7.75
CA TRP A 15 47.29 -22.53 8.99
C TRP A 15 48.38 -22.23 10.02
N GLN A 16 49.51 -21.64 9.63
CA GLN A 16 50.52 -21.15 10.58
C GLN A 16 50.11 -19.80 11.19
N ALA A 17 49.43 -18.95 10.41
CA ALA A 17 48.97 -17.62 10.84
C ALA A 17 47.46 -17.59 11.17
N LYS A 18 46.98 -18.57 11.94
CA LYS A 18 45.54 -18.80 12.20
C LYS A 18 44.77 -17.55 12.63
N LEU A 19 45.31 -16.77 13.58
CA LEU A 19 44.62 -15.60 14.12
C LEU A 19 44.41 -14.52 13.05
N ARG A 20 45.46 -14.20 12.28
CA ARG A 20 45.42 -13.16 11.25
C ARG A 20 44.52 -13.58 10.10
N ALA A 21 44.66 -14.82 9.63
CA ALA A 21 43.86 -15.36 8.52
C ALA A 21 42.37 -15.44 8.85
N VAL A 22 42.02 -15.83 10.08
CA VAL A 22 40.62 -15.86 10.53
C VAL A 22 40.04 -14.45 10.65
N LEU A 23 40.78 -13.52 11.25
CA LEU A 23 40.29 -12.16 11.49
C LEU A 23 40.05 -11.37 10.18
N THR A 24 40.94 -11.52 9.19
CA THR A 24 40.76 -10.87 7.88
C THR A 24 39.61 -11.50 7.09
N THR A 25 39.49 -12.83 7.13
CA THR A 25 38.39 -13.54 6.46
C THR A 25 37.04 -13.19 7.09
N LEU A 26 36.97 -13.12 8.41
CA LEU A 26 35.76 -12.67 9.12
C LEU A 26 35.39 -11.23 8.74
N GLY A 27 36.37 -10.32 8.69
CA GLY A 27 36.12 -8.93 8.27
C GLY A 27 35.50 -8.84 6.88
N VAL A 28 36.03 -9.61 5.91
CA VAL A 28 35.51 -9.65 4.54
C VAL A 28 34.11 -10.28 4.48
N VAL A 29 33.88 -11.39 5.18
CA VAL A 29 32.57 -12.07 5.21
C VAL A 29 31.49 -11.18 5.84
N ILE A 30 31.79 -10.52 6.96
CA ILE A 30 30.85 -9.60 7.62
C ILE A 30 30.61 -8.38 6.73
N GLY A 31 31.64 -7.84 6.08
CA GLY A 31 31.51 -6.68 5.18
C GLY A 31 30.63 -6.96 3.97
N ILE A 32 30.88 -8.07 3.26
CA ILE A 32 30.06 -8.45 2.09
C ILE A 32 28.65 -8.83 2.54
N GLY A 33 28.51 -9.55 3.66
CA GLY A 33 27.21 -9.92 4.22
C GLY A 33 26.34 -8.70 4.57
N ALA A 34 26.92 -7.69 5.22
CA ALA A 34 26.22 -6.45 5.55
C ALA A 34 25.82 -5.66 4.29
N LEU A 35 26.70 -5.56 3.30
CA LEU A 35 26.43 -4.86 2.04
C LEU A 35 25.28 -5.53 1.28
N VAL A 36 25.31 -6.85 1.12
CA VAL A 36 24.24 -7.61 0.44
C VAL A 36 22.93 -7.50 1.22
N SER A 37 22.97 -7.56 2.54
CA SER A 37 21.78 -7.42 3.39
C SER A 37 21.14 -6.04 3.24
N MET A 38 21.93 -4.97 3.27
CA MET A 38 21.44 -3.60 3.10
C MET A 38 20.78 -3.39 1.73
N VAL A 39 21.41 -3.87 0.66
CA VAL A 39 20.86 -3.75 -0.70
C VAL A 39 19.57 -4.56 -0.85
N SER A 40 19.55 -5.79 -0.34
CA SER A 40 18.35 -6.65 -0.39
C SER A 40 17.20 -6.07 0.42
N PHE A 41 17.50 -5.52 1.61
CA PHE A 41 16.51 -4.85 2.44
C PHE A 41 15.97 -3.58 1.78
N GLY A 42 16.84 -2.73 1.22
CA GLY A 42 16.43 -1.50 0.56
C GLY A 42 15.53 -1.76 -0.65
N THR A 43 15.93 -2.69 -1.51
CA THR A 43 15.14 -3.08 -2.69
C THR A 43 13.83 -3.78 -2.30
N GLY A 44 13.85 -4.64 -1.29
CA GLY A 44 12.66 -5.30 -0.76
C GLY A 44 11.65 -4.32 -0.16
N MET A 45 12.12 -3.33 0.61
CA MET A 45 11.27 -2.29 1.17
C MET A 45 10.67 -1.40 0.09
N GLN A 46 11.47 -1.01 -0.91
CA GLN A 46 10.96 -0.24 -2.05
C GLN A 46 9.85 -1.01 -2.76
N LYS A 47 10.09 -2.30 -3.07
CA LYS A 47 9.07 -3.14 -3.69
C LYS A 47 7.81 -3.26 -2.83
N ASN A 48 7.96 -3.49 -1.52
CA ASN A 48 6.82 -3.61 -0.62
C ASN A 48 5.98 -2.33 -0.57
N ILE A 49 6.62 -1.16 -0.52
CA ILE A 49 5.93 0.13 -0.53
C ILE A 49 5.27 0.36 -1.90
N THR A 50 5.98 0.12 -3.00
CA THR A 50 5.40 0.25 -4.35
C THR A 50 4.20 -0.66 -4.55
N ASP A 51 4.32 -1.95 -4.22
CA ASP A 51 3.24 -2.93 -4.33
C ASP A 51 2.03 -2.50 -3.45
N ALA A 52 2.28 -2.03 -2.22
CA ALA A 52 1.20 -1.56 -1.34
C ALA A 52 0.49 -0.31 -1.89
N ILE A 53 1.20 0.60 -2.55
CA ILE A 53 0.61 1.79 -3.16
C ILE A 53 -0.16 1.43 -4.43
N GLU A 54 0.38 0.53 -5.26
CA GLU A 54 -0.28 0.01 -6.47
C GLU A 54 -1.57 -0.77 -6.13
N GLU A 55 -1.54 -1.63 -5.12
CA GLU A 55 -2.70 -2.42 -4.69
C GLU A 55 -3.86 -1.51 -4.23
N ASN A 56 -3.56 -0.37 -3.63
CA ASN A 56 -4.55 0.58 -3.15
C ASN A 56 -4.92 1.67 -4.18
N ASP A 57 -4.38 1.59 -5.41
CA ASP A 57 -4.57 2.56 -6.49
C ASP A 57 -4.41 4.03 -6.07
N LEU A 58 -3.51 4.29 -5.12
CA LEU A 58 -3.39 5.62 -4.48
C LEU A 58 -2.77 6.68 -5.41
N PHE A 59 -2.16 6.27 -6.53
CA PHE A 59 -1.60 7.19 -7.51
C PHE A 59 -2.66 7.77 -8.46
N THR A 60 -3.79 7.07 -8.63
CA THR A 60 -4.82 7.44 -9.62
C THR A 60 -6.17 7.74 -8.96
N SER A 61 -6.33 7.43 -7.66
CA SER A 61 -7.53 7.77 -6.89
C SER A 61 -7.42 9.12 -6.18
N LEU A 62 -8.44 9.95 -6.32
CA LEU A 62 -8.57 11.26 -5.65
C LEU A 62 -9.88 11.31 -4.85
N THR A 63 -9.77 11.44 -3.52
CA THR A 63 -10.93 11.63 -2.65
C THR A 63 -11.24 13.12 -2.50
N VAL A 64 -12.34 13.56 -3.10
CA VAL A 64 -12.82 14.94 -2.95
C VAL A 64 -13.66 15.05 -1.68
N THR A 65 -13.14 15.77 -0.68
CA THR A 65 -13.87 16.07 0.55
C THR A 65 -14.24 17.55 0.59
N SER A 66 -15.43 17.87 1.09
CA SER A 66 -15.90 19.25 1.24
C SER A 66 -15.14 20.04 2.31
N VAL A 67 -14.41 19.35 3.19
CA VAL A 67 -13.60 19.94 4.25
C VAL A 67 -12.20 20.19 3.71
N ASN A 68 -11.80 21.46 3.70
CA ASN A 68 -10.41 21.81 3.48
C ASN A 68 -9.61 21.48 4.76
N ILE A 69 -9.01 20.30 4.76
CA ILE A 69 -8.10 19.83 5.82
C ILE A 69 -6.72 20.43 5.51
N ASN A 70 -6.35 21.51 6.20
CA ASN A 70 -4.97 21.98 6.16
C ASN A 70 -4.10 21.03 6.96
N LEU A 71 -3.04 20.53 6.32
CA LEU A 71 -2.09 19.60 6.94
C LEU A 71 -1.44 20.22 8.20
N ASP A 72 -1.25 21.55 8.20
CA ASP A 72 -0.76 22.34 9.33
C ASP A 72 -1.64 22.21 10.58
N ASN A 73 -2.97 22.14 10.41
CA ASN A 73 -3.92 22.01 11.51
C ASN A 73 -3.91 20.61 12.15
N ILE A 74 -3.44 19.59 11.40
CA ILE A 74 -3.32 18.21 11.88
C ILE A 74 -2.08 18.08 12.77
N THR A 75 -0.99 18.77 12.42
CA THR A 75 0.25 18.80 13.20
C THR A 75 0.13 19.56 14.52
N GLU A 76 -0.79 20.53 14.61
CA GLU A 76 -1.03 21.33 15.82
C GLU A 76 -2.00 20.66 16.82
N GLY A 77 -2.52 19.47 16.51
CA GLY A 77 -3.41 18.72 17.41
C GLY A 77 -4.78 19.36 17.64
N ASN A 78 -5.14 20.39 16.87
CA ASN A 78 -6.42 21.11 16.99
C ASN A 78 -7.54 20.39 16.22
N LEU A 79 -7.90 19.20 16.70
CA LEU A 79 -8.97 18.36 16.16
C LEU A 79 -10.36 19.04 16.23
N THR A 80 -10.50 20.05 17.08
CA THR A 80 -11.73 20.83 17.27
C THR A 80 -12.05 21.75 16.09
N GLU A 81 -11.06 22.30 15.39
CA GLU A 81 -11.27 23.15 14.21
C GLU A 81 -11.67 22.35 12.97
N ILE A 82 -11.21 21.11 12.85
CA ILE A 82 -11.58 20.22 11.75
C ILE A 82 -13.07 19.85 11.86
N ALA A 83 -13.57 19.63 13.08
CA ALA A 83 -14.97 19.32 13.35
C ALA A 83 -15.92 20.51 13.09
N THR A 84 -15.51 21.74 13.43
CA THR A 84 -16.32 22.94 13.18
C THR A 84 -16.30 23.35 11.71
N LYS A 85 -15.16 23.22 11.01
CA LYS A 85 -15.06 23.50 9.56
C LYS A 85 -15.82 22.49 8.70
N LYS A 86 -16.02 21.25 9.19
CA LYS A 86 -16.89 20.25 8.56
C LYS A 86 -18.37 20.68 8.49
N LEU A 87 -18.82 21.50 9.45
CA LEU A 87 -20.19 22.05 9.46
C LEU A 87 -20.36 23.30 8.60
N GLN A 88 -19.25 23.96 8.22
CA GLN A 88 -19.25 25.24 7.50
C GLN A 88 -18.82 25.14 6.03
N SER A 89 -18.60 23.93 5.51
CA SER A 89 -18.24 23.78 4.10
C SER A 89 -19.38 24.30 3.21
N SER A 90 -19.09 25.37 2.48
CA SER A 90 -20.05 26.14 1.67
C SER A 90 -20.37 25.46 0.33
N VAL A 91 -19.57 24.48 -0.09
CA VAL A 91 -19.78 23.76 -1.36
C VAL A 91 -20.33 22.36 -1.06
N PRO A 92 -21.64 22.13 -1.24
CA PRO A 92 -22.20 20.79 -1.09
C PRO A 92 -21.66 19.89 -2.21
N LEU A 93 -21.19 18.69 -1.83
CA LEU A 93 -20.88 17.63 -2.79
C LEU A 93 -22.20 17.03 -3.27
N ASN A 94 -22.69 17.54 -4.40
CA ASN A 94 -23.92 17.11 -5.04
C ASN A 94 -23.63 16.51 -6.42
N ASP A 95 -24.67 15.98 -7.07
CA ASP A 95 -24.56 15.37 -8.40
C ASP A 95 -24.05 16.36 -9.45
N SER A 96 -24.30 17.67 -9.27
CA SER A 96 -23.76 18.71 -10.14
C SER A 96 -22.24 18.80 -10.04
N ALA A 97 -21.67 18.71 -8.83
CA ALA A 97 -20.22 18.67 -8.63
C ALA A 97 -19.61 17.41 -9.26
N LEU A 98 -20.30 16.27 -9.16
CA LEU A 98 -19.86 15.02 -9.78
C LEU A 98 -19.76 15.15 -11.31
N ASN A 99 -20.76 15.77 -11.95
CA ASN A 99 -20.76 15.99 -13.40
C ASN A 99 -19.63 16.93 -13.87
N ILE A 100 -19.28 17.94 -13.07
CA ILE A 100 -18.14 18.82 -13.37
C ILE A 100 -16.84 18.02 -13.33
N ILE A 101 -16.66 17.18 -12.31
CA ILE A 101 -15.43 16.37 -12.14
C ILE A 101 -15.30 15.34 -13.27
N ARG A 102 -16.40 14.70 -13.68
CA ARG A 102 -16.42 13.75 -14.81
C ARG A 102 -16.05 14.38 -16.15
N ASN A 103 -16.24 15.68 -16.32
CA ASN A 103 -15.96 16.40 -17.57
C ASN A 103 -14.51 16.89 -17.68
N ILE A 104 -13.63 16.58 -16.72
CA ILE A 104 -12.21 16.91 -16.80
C ILE A 104 -11.50 15.85 -17.66
N ASP A 105 -10.68 16.29 -18.61
CA ASP A 105 -10.12 15.47 -19.70
C ASP A 105 -9.26 14.25 -19.29
N ASP A 106 -8.90 14.11 -18.00
CA ASP A 106 -8.13 12.98 -17.45
C ASP A 106 -8.89 12.16 -16.39
N VAL A 107 -10.17 12.47 -16.13
CA VAL A 107 -10.98 11.75 -15.13
C VAL A 107 -11.67 10.58 -15.80
N THR A 108 -11.18 9.36 -15.54
CA THR A 108 -11.77 8.13 -16.08
C THR A 108 -13.05 7.73 -15.36
N LEU A 109 -13.08 7.88 -14.03
CA LEU A 109 -14.20 7.49 -13.19
C LEU A 109 -14.37 8.46 -12.02
N ALA A 110 -15.59 8.92 -11.80
CA ALA A 110 -15.95 9.65 -10.58
C ALA A 110 -17.30 9.14 -10.07
N PHE A 111 -17.34 8.77 -8.80
CA PHE A 111 -18.52 8.27 -8.11
C PHE A 111 -18.58 8.83 -6.67
N PRO A 112 -19.76 8.91 -6.06
CA PRO A 112 -19.89 9.32 -4.66
C PRO A 112 -19.44 8.19 -3.72
N GLU A 113 -18.56 8.50 -2.77
CA GLU A 113 -18.22 7.56 -1.71
C GLU A 113 -19.26 7.62 -0.59
N ILE A 114 -20.05 6.55 -0.46
CA ILE A 114 -21.06 6.40 0.59
C ILE A 114 -20.68 5.21 1.46
N VAL A 115 -20.32 5.48 2.72
CA VAL A 115 -19.97 4.46 3.71
C VAL A 115 -20.90 4.58 4.90
N PHE A 116 -21.57 3.48 5.25
CA PHE A 116 -22.43 3.43 6.43
C PHE A 116 -22.21 2.15 7.23
N PRO A 117 -22.25 2.21 8.57
CA PRO A 117 -22.17 1.02 9.40
C PRO A 117 -23.46 0.21 9.27
N ALA A 118 -23.33 -1.08 8.98
CA ALA A 118 -24.44 -2.03 8.95
C ALA A 118 -24.15 -3.23 9.85
N LYS A 119 -25.23 -3.79 10.42
CA LYS A 119 -25.16 -5.06 11.14
C LYS A 119 -25.38 -6.17 10.14
N THR A 120 -24.36 -6.98 9.90
CA THR A 120 -24.49 -8.19 9.09
C THR A 120 -24.74 -9.37 10.02
N ASN A 121 -25.83 -10.10 9.80
CA ASN A 121 -26.14 -11.32 10.54
C ASN A 121 -25.95 -12.52 9.60
N THR A 122 -24.90 -13.30 9.82
CA THR A 122 -24.63 -14.52 9.06
C THR A 122 -24.85 -15.71 9.99
N LEU A 123 -25.87 -16.53 9.71
CA LEU A 123 -26.32 -17.77 10.39
C LEU A 123 -26.19 -17.82 11.94
N GLU A 124 -24.99 -17.75 12.51
CA GLU A 124 -24.72 -17.82 13.96
C GLU A 124 -23.93 -16.62 14.54
N LYS A 125 -23.54 -15.64 13.73
CA LYS A 125 -22.68 -14.52 14.18
C LYS A 125 -23.18 -13.17 13.66
N THR A 126 -23.50 -12.28 14.59
CA THR A 126 -23.74 -10.86 14.27
C THR A 126 -22.42 -10.11 14.35
N THR A 127 -22.04 -9.45 13.24
CA THR A 127 -20.86 -8.58 13.20
C THR A 127 -21.27 -7.22 12.67
N ASN A 128 -20.67 -6.16 13.22
CA ASN A 128 -20.80 -4.81 12.65
C ASN A 128 -19.76 -4.70 11.52
N ALA A 129 -20.21 -4.36 10.32
CA ALA A 129 -19.36 -4.13 9.17
C ALA A 129 -19.67 -2.74 8.57
N ASN A 130 -18.68 -2.12 7.94
CA ASN A 130 -18.91 -0.93 7.16
C ASN A 130 -19.27 -1.35 5.74
N VAL A 131 -20.43 -0.92 5.26
CA VAL A 131 -20.87 -1.16 3.89
C VAL A 131 -20.52 0.08 3.08
N ARG A 132 -19.84 -0.14 1.95
CA ARG A 132 -19.47 0.91 1.00
C ARG A 132 -20.23 0.68 -0.31
N GLY A 133 -20.86 1.74 -0.83
CA GLY A 133 -21.42 1.75 -2.17
C GLY A 133 -20.31 1.90 -3.21
N ILE A 134 -20.27 1.01 -4.20
CA ILE A 134 -19.25 0.95 -5.25
C ILE A 134 -19.94 0.70 -6.59
N PRO A 135 -19.63 1.47 -7.67
CA PRO A 135 -20.18 1.23 -9.00
C PRO A 135 -19.58 -0.02 -9.67
N VAL A 136 -20.27 -0.59 -10.65
CA VAL A 136 -19.84 -1.79 -11.41
C VAL A 136 -18.49 -1.58 -12.12
N GLU A 137 -18.23 -0.35 -12.55
CA GLU A 137 -17.02 0.05 -13.27
C GLU A 137 -15.75 -0.09 -12.42
N MET A 138 -15.86 -0.13 -11.08
CA MET A 138 -14.72 -0.43 -10.20
C MET A 138 -14.14 -1.82 -10.39
N LYS A 139 -14.86 -2.75 -11.04
CA LYS A 139 -14.33 -4.07 -11.38
C LYS A 139 -13.01 -4.00 -12.13
N TYR A 140 -12.76 -2.94 -12.90
CA TYR A 140 -11.54 -2.80 -13.70
C TYR A 140 -10.37 -2.16 -12.94
N PHE A 141 -10.59 -1.67 -11.73
CA PHE A 141 -9.61 -0.92 -10.95
C PHE A 141 -9.17 -1.72 -9.70
N PRO A 142 -7.86 -1.73 -9.35
CA PRO A 142 -7.41 -2.24 -8.08
C PRO A 142 -8.04 -1.49 -6.89
N PRO A 143 -8.27 -2.13 -5.73
CA PRO A 143 -8.06 -3.55 -5.44
C PRO A 143 -9.21 -4.47 -5.91
N PHE A 144 -10.29 -3.92 -6.47
CA PHE A 144 -11.53 -4.67 -6.76
C PHE A 144 -11.47 -5.54 -8.03
N ASN A 145 -10.41 -5.40 -8.82
CA ASN A 145 -10.16 -6.21 -10.01
C ASN A 145 -9.81 -7.67 -9.72
N ASP A 146 -9.23 -7.97 -8.54
CA ASP A 146 -8.88 -9.34 -8.15
C ASP A 146 -9.61 -9.76 -6.87
N LEU A 147 -10.74 -10.45 -7.03
CA LEU A 147 -11.53 -10.97 -5.92
C LEU A 147 -11.03 -12.36 -5.53
N LEU A 148 -10.76 -12.56 -4.23
CA LEU A 148 -10.37 -13.87 -3.69
C LEU A 148 -11.41 -14.96 -3.95
N ALA A 149 -12.69 -14.60 -3.97
CA ALA A 149 -13.80 -15.49 -4.27
C ALA A 149 -15.02 -14.72 -4.77
N GLY A 150 -15.82 -15.36 -5.62
CA GLY A 150 -17.07 -14.79 -6.14
C GLY A 150 -16.90 -14.01 -7.44
N SER A 151 -17.90 -13.20 -7.76
CA SER A 151 -17.91 -12.34 -8.94
C SER A 151 -18.33 -10.94 -8.53
N PHE A 152 -17.82 -9.94 -9.24
CA PHE A 152 -18.29 -8.57 -9.09
C PHE A 152 -19.75 -8.45 -9.52
N PHE A 153 -20.41 -7.35 -9.13
CA PHE A 153 -21.80 -7.07 -9.48
C PHE A 153 -22.01 -7.06 -11.00
N GLU A 154 -23.16 -7.56 -11.47
CA GLU A 154 -23.49 -7.57 -12.91
C GLU A 154 -23.98 -6.21 -13.41
N ASN A 155 -24.60 -5.41 -12.54
CA ASN A 155 -25.19 -4.10 -12.85
C ASN A 155 -25.21 -3.22 -11.60
N ASP A 156 -25.24 -1.89 -11.77
CA ASP A 156 -25.27 -0.89 -10.67
C ASP A 156 -26.53 -0.99 -9.80
N SER A 157 -27.61 -1.57 -10.32
CA SER A 157 -28.86 -1.82 -9.59
C SER A 157 -29.00 -3.26 -9.07
N ALA A 158 -27.96 -4.08 -9.18
CA ALA A 158 -28.02 -5.47 -8.73
C ALA A 158 -28.11 -5.52 -7.19
N ASN A 159 -29.07 -6.29 -6.66
CA ASN A 159 -29.22 -6.50 -5.22
C ASN A 159 -28.25 -7.57 -4.71
N SER A 160 -26.97 -7.32 -4.92
CA SER A 160 -25.86 -8.22 -4.60
C SER A 160 -24.90 -7.49 -3.66
N VAL A 161 -24.31 -8.24 -2.73
CA VAL A 161 -23.34 -7.73 -1.75
C VAL A 161 -22.09 -8.61 -1.80
N ILE A 162 -20.92 -7.98 -1.91
CA ILE A 162 -19.62 -8.65 -1.79
C ILE A 162 -19.19 -8.50 -0.32
N ILE A 163 -18.81 -9.62 0.32
CA ILE A 163 -18.43 -9.72 1.73
C ILE A 163 -17.03 -10.31 1.84
#